data_AF-A0A8S9ZZQ2-F1
#
_entry.id   AF-A0A8S9ZZQ2-F1
#
_cell.length_a   1.000
_cell.length_b   1.000
_cell.length_c   1.000
_cell.angle_alpha   90.00
_cell.angle_beta   90.00
_cell.angle_gamma   90.00
#
_symmetry.space_group_name_H-M   'P 1'
#
loop_
_entity.id
_entity.type
_entity.pdbx_description
1 polymer ?
#
loop_
_entity_poly.entity_id
_entity_poly.type
_entity_poly.pdbx_seq_one_letter_code
_entity_poly.pdbx_strand_id
1 'polypeptide(L)'
;MTEDLQMDSPKTPTNSNNSIPPSIPRPNSPISPELRHRVPTIFGGHPPSFMERKRSSIVMGQRSVDLLMEQPGEPMPRFVIFIIRCYRRWGYFIADHGLIAIIICILISILGLYIVLNTKQQNDITGYSPYGARARTEYSRYQEFFSHDGPGITVYIFILANDGGNMLREKYLNETIEILNLANENVTLEEIGGNKKSFSQFCRSFCKINEPVRAFYNGFKLQLESLSLGNKPNSRINLNYPMSQILGHSFTLQQSFFGIERYNNTNEEIIDKNNFNLTQVLLNINEEEEEKKKIN
;
A
#
# COMPACT_ATOMS: atom_id res chain seq x y z
N MET A 1 -13.97 -25.75 -23.86
CA MET A 1 -13.35 -24.91 -24.90
C MET A 1 -12.16 -24.25 -24.24
N THR A 2 -11.01 -24.89 -24.37
CA THR A 2 -9.73 -24.54 -23.76
C THR A 2 -8.96 -23.72 -24.79
N GLU A 3 -8.72 -22.44 -24.49
CA GLU A 3 -7.69 -21.66 -25.19
C GLU A 3 -6.55 -21.39 -24.21
N ASP A 4 -5.39 -21.90 -24.61
CA ASP A 4 -4.10 -21.74 -23.98
C ASP A 4 -3.63 -20.28 -24.07
N LEU A 5 -3.45 -19.63 -22.93
CA LEU A 5 -2.69 -18.37 -22.86
C LEU A 5 -1.23 -18.70 -22.57
N GLN A 6 -0.50 -19.04 -23.63
CA GLN A 6 0.97 -18.99 -23.67
C GLN A 6 1.40 -17.53 -23.55
N MET A 7 2.00 -17.16 -22.42
CA MET A 7 2.76 -15.92 -22.31
C MET A 7 4.10 -16.11 -23.02
N ASP A 8 4.28 -15.43 -24.15
CA ASP A 8 5.56 -15.30 -24.82
C ASP A 8 6.57 -14.59 -23.91
N SER A 9 7.71 -15.25 -23.67
CA SER A 9 8.86 -14.66 -23.00
C SER A 9 9.47 -13.54 -23.86
N PRO A 10 9.85 -12.40 -23.27
CA PRO A 10 10.57 -11.36 -24.01
C PRO A 10 11.95 -11.88 -24.43
N LYS A 11 12.22 -11.79 -25.72
CA LYS A 11 13.52 -12.09 -26.35
C LYS A 11 14.63 -11.29 -25.67
N THR A 12 15.65 -12.02 -25.22
CA THR A 12 16.95 -11.50 -24.79
C THR A 12 17.61 -10.72 -25.94
N PRO A 13 18.04 -9.47 -25.75
CA PRO A 13 18.99 -8.85 -26.66
C PRO A 13 20.40 -9.36 -26.35
N THR A 14 21.03 -9.86 -27.41
CA THR A 14 22.44 -10.20 -27.52
C THR A 14 23.36 -9.02 -27.20
N ASN A 15 24.41 -9.33 -26.43
CA ASN A 15 25.69 -8.64 -26.26
C ASN A 15 25.92 -7.30 -27.01
N SER A 16 26.10 -6.23 -26.23
CA SER A 16 27.04 -5.16 -26.58
C SER A 16 27.73 -4.61 -25.33
N ASN A 17 29.02 -4.92 -25.23
CA ASN A 17 30.12 -4.12 -24.69
C ASN A 17 30.02 -3.48 -23.29
N ASN A 18 30.92 -3.97 -22.44
CA ASN A 18 31.61 -3.29 -21.33
C ASN A 18 31.54 -1.75 -21.36
N SER A 19 30.89 -1.17 -20.35
CA SER A 19 31.32 0.11 -19.76
C SER A 19 30.82 0.20 -18.33
N ILE A 20 31.77 0.16 -17.40
CA ILE A 20 31.60 0.43 -15.97
C ILE A 20 31.08 1.88 -15.81
N PRO A 21 29.96 2.15 -15.12
CA PRO A 21 29.58 3.51 -14.84
C PRO A 21 30.52 4.11 -13.77
N PRO A 22 30.99 5.36 -13.95
CA PRO A 22 31.89 5.98 -12.98
C PRO A 22 31.16 6.23 -11.66
N SER A 23 31.82 5.84 -10.57
CA SER A 23 31.45 6.15 -9.20
C SER A 23 31.37 7.66 -9.00
N ILE A 24 30.20 8.15 -8.57
CA ILE A 24 29.99 9.54 -8.17
C ILE A 24 30.79 9.79 -6.87
N PRO A 25 31.72 10.76 -6.83
CA PRO A 25 32.39 11.10 -5.58
C PRO A 25 31.42 11.84 -4.65
N ARG A 26 31.32 11.37 -3.40
CA ARG A 26 30.70 12.14 -2.30
C ARG A 26 31.54 13.38 -2.00
N PRO A 27 30.97 14.59 -1.96
CA PRO A 27 31.65 15.72 -1.35
C PRO A 27 31.45 15.66 0.17
N ASN A 28 32.54 15.39 0.88
CA ASN A 28 32.69 15.70 2.29
C ASN A 28 33.17 17.17 2.42
N SER A 29 32.72 17.84 3.49
CA SER A 29 33.17 19.16 4.02
C SER A 29 32.21 20.35 3.74
N PRO A 30 32.24 21.41 4.57
CA PRO A 30 31.11 21.79 5.41
C PRO A 30 30.42 23.07 4.91
N ILE A 31 29.11 23.15 5.18
CA ILE A 31 28.27 24.30 4.84
C ILE A 31 28.68 25.51 5.71
N SER A 32 29.25 26.55 5.08
CA SER A 32 29.30 27.91 5.65
C SER A 32 28.12 28.74 5.12
N PRO A 33 27.56 29.65 5.94
CA PRO A 33 26.24 30.23 5.69
C PRO A 33 26.36 31.54 4.92
N GLU A 34 26.33 31.49 3.59
CA GLU A 34 26.15 32.71 2.80
C GLU A 34 25.45 32.41 1.47
N LEU A 35 24.12 32.51 1.44
CA LEU A 35 23.38 32.71 0.21
C LEU A 35 22.14 33.59 0.49
N ARG A 36 22.39 34.86 0.81
CA ARG A 36 21.39 35.92 0.68
C ARG A 36 21.28 36.34 -0.78
N HIS A 37 20.04 36.48 -1.23
CA HIS A 37 19.61 36.93 -2.54
C HIS A 37 20.45 38.06 -3.15
N ARG A 38 20.96 37.84 -4.37
CA ARG A 38 21.42 38.90 -5.27
C ARG A 38 20.22 39.51 -6.00
N VAL A 39 19.94 40.77 -5.74
CA VAL A 39 19.17 41.69 -6.59
C VAL A 39 20.19 42.59 -7.31
N PRO A 40 20.04 42.91 -8.60
CA PRO A 40 21.04 43.69 -9.33
C PRO A 40 21.00 45.17 -8.93
N THR A 41 22.18 45.71 -8.64
CA THR A 41 22.42 47.14 -8.38
C THR A 41 22.80 47.85 -9.69
N ILE A 42 21.96 48.78 -10.13
CA ILE A 42 22.28 49.76 -11.19
C ILE A 42 22.07 51.15 -10.60
N PHE A 43 23.19 51.86 -10.41
CA PHE A 43 23.39 53.31 -10.24
C PHE A 43 22.56 54.09 -9.18
N GLY A 44 23.26 54.46 -8.10
CA GLY A 44 23.39 55.84 -7.57
C GLY A 44 22.14 56.67 -7.30
N GLY A 45 21.67 56.64 -6.05
CA GLY A 45 20.73 57.64 -5.49
C GLY A 45 20.43 57.34 -4.03
N HIS A 46 20.30 58.38 -3.20
CA HIS A 46 20.03 58.33 -1.75
C HIS A 46 19.01 57.27 -1.29
N PRO A 47 19.18 56.67 -0.10
CA PRO A 47 18.23 55.67 0.39
C PRO A 47 16.89 56.35 0.76
N PRO A 48 15.73 55.88 0.27
CA PRO A 48 14.47 56.28 0.87
C PRO A 48 14.35 55.58 2.23
N SER A 49 13.96 56.36 3.23
CA SER A 49 13.62 55.90 4.57
C SER A 49 12.65 54.72 4.52
N PHE A 50 12.94 53.69 5.32
CA PHE A 50 12.06 52.56 5.58
C PHE A 50 10.66 53.06 6.00
N MET A 51 9.66 52.93 5.11
CA MET A 51 8.27 53.05 5.51
C MET A 51 7.87 51.77 6.23
N GLU A 52 7.83 51.84 7.54
CA GLU A 52 7.27 50.80 8.39
C GLU A 52 5.78 50.64 8.06
N ARG A 53 5.42 49.50 7.46
CA ARG A 53 4.05 49.21 7.04
C ARG A 53 3.22 48.81 8.27
N LYS A 54 2.79 49.79 9.05
CA LYS A 54 1.86 49.62 10.17
C LYS A 54 0.54 49.04 9.65
N ARG A 55 0.30 47.75 9.89
CA ARG A 55 -1.02 47.14 9.65
C ARG A 55 -1.97 47.63 10.75
N SER A 56 -2.76 48.67 10.47
CA SER A 56 -3.93 48.99 11.26
C SER A 56 -5.09 48.11 10.81
N SER A 57 -5.44 47.09 11.60
CA SER A 57 -6.78 46.50 11.54
C SER A 57 -7.75 47.58 11.98
N ILE A 58 -8.54 48.10 11.06
CA ILE A 58 -9.33 49.29 11.32
C ILE A 58 -10.81 48.90 11.17
N VAL A 59 -11.51 48.88 12.30
CA VAL A 59 -12.95 49.13 12.28
C VAL A 59 -13.05 50.63 11.98
N MET A 60 -13.26 50.99 10.70
CA MET A 60 -13.35 52.39 10.28
C MET A 60 -14.62 53.02 10.88
N GLY A 61 -14.49 53.66 12.04
CA GLY A 61 -15.43 54.69 12.47
C GLY A 61 -15.21 55.97 11.67
N GLN A 62 -16.20 56.86 11.64
CA GLN A 62 -16.13 58.16 10.96
C GLN A 62 -14.86 58.95 11.38
N ARG A 63 -14.54 58.88 12.68
CA ARG A 63 -13.34 59.49 13.30
C ARG A 63 -12.00 58.94 12.80
N SER A 64 -11.91 57.67 12.41
CA SER A 64 -10.66 57.10 11.87
C SER A 64 -10.43 57.44 10.40
N VAL A 65 -11.50 57.69 9.64
CA VAL A 65 -11.39 58.24 8.27
C VAL A 65 -10.90 59.68 8.35
N ASP A 66 -11.43 60.46 9.29
CA ASP A 66 -11.02 61.86 9.51
C ASP A 66 -9.54 61.94 9.94
N LEU A 67 -9.07 61.04 10.81
CA LEU A 67 -7.64 60.97 11.19
C LEU A 67 -6.71 60.60 10.03
N LEU A 68 -7.18 59.84 9.05
CA LEU A 68 -6.43 59.56 7.81
C LEU A 68 -6.50 60.73 6.82
N MET A 69 -7.51 61.60 6.95
CA MET A 69 -7.64 62.83 6.16
C MET A 69 -6.81 63.99 6.73
N GLU A 70 -6.35 63.90 7.98
CA GLU A 70 -5.62 64.95 8.69
C GLU A 70 -4.08 64.79 8.64
N GLN A 71 -3.55 63.72 8.03
CA GLN A 71 -2.11 63.61 7.76
C GLN A 71 -1.73 64.52 6.57
N PRO A 72 -0.94 65.59 6.78
CA PRO A 72 -0.64 66.55 5.74
C PRO A 72 0.52 66.01 4.89
N GLY A 73 0.24 65.55 3.67
CA GLY A 73 1.33 65.35 2.69
C GLY A 73 1.05 64.48 1.48
N GLU A 74 0.19 63.46 1.57
CA GLU A 74 -0.09 62.59 0.42
C GLU A 74 -1.60 62.49 0.13
N PRO A 75 -2.07 62.84 -1.08
CA PRO A 75 -3.47 62.72 -1.43
C PRO A 75 -3.87 61.25 -1.39
N MET A 76 -4.82 60.92 -0.49
CA MET A 76 -5.30 59.56 -0.32
C MET A 76 -5.73 58.98 -1.68
N PRO A 77 -5.32 57.73 -2.01
CA PRO A 77 -5.58 57.18 -3.34
C PRO A 77 -7.08 57.23 -3.64
N ARG A 78 -7.45 57.78 -4.80
CA ARG A 78 -8.86 57.98 -5.19
C ARG A 78 -9.70 56.71 -5.08
N PHE A 79 -9.07 55.56 -5.29
CA PHE A 79 -9.66 54.23 -5.09
C PHE A 79 -10.11 53.95 -3.65
N VAL A 80 -9.32 54.35 -2.65
CA VAL A 80 -9.62 54.15 -1.23
C VAL A 80 -10.84 55.00 -0.82
N ILE A 81 -10.88 56.26 -1.25
CA ILE A 81 -12.02 57.15 -1.01
C ILE A 81 -13.30 56.60 -1.67
N PHE A 82 -13.18 56.05 -2.87
CA PHE A 82 -14.30 55.41 -3.58
C PHE A 82 -14.84 54.20 -2.79
N ILE A 83 -13.96 53.31 -2.34
CA ILE A 83 -14.32 52.15 -1.52
C ILE A 83 -15.05 52.59 -0.24
N ILE A 84 -14.50 53.58 0.49
CA ILE A 84 -15.10 54.08 1.73
C ILE A 84 -16.52 54.62 1.46
N ARG A 85 -16.72 55.34 0.35
CA ARG A 85 -18.06 55.83 -0.04
C ARG A 85 -19.03 54.69 -0.34
N CYS A 86 -18.59 53.66 -1.05
CA CYS A 86 -19.39 52.48 -1.36
C CYS A 86 -19.81 51.73 -0.09
N TYR A 87 -18.85 51.42 0.80
CA TYR A 87 -19.14 50.74 2.07
C TYR A 87 -20.01 51.58 2.99
N ARG A 88 -19.81 52.89 3.06
CA ARG A 88 -20.65 53.78 3.86
C ARG A 88 -22.10 53.79 3.37
N ARG A 89 -22.31 53.86 2.05
CA ARG A 89 -23.65 53.78 1.45
C ARG A 89 -24.32 52.44 1.71
N TRP A 90 -23.58 51.35 1.61
CA TRP A 90 -24.07 50.00 1.93
C TRP A 90 -24.36 49.82 3.43
N GLY A 91 -23.52 50.37 4.30
CA GLY A 91 -23.68 50.32 5.75
C GLY A 91 -24.93 51.05 6.23
N TYR A 92 -25.20 52.24 5.71
CA TYR A 92 -26.47 52.95 5.99
C TYR A 92 -27.68 52.17 5.47
N PHE A 93 -27.60 51.58 4.28
CA PHE A 93 -28.68 50.75 3.74
C PHE A 93 -28.99 49.52 4.62
N ILE A 94 -27.97 48.85 5.15
CA ILE A 94 -28.16 47.73 6.09
C ILE A 94 -28.70 48.22 7.43
N ALA A 95 -28.23 49.37 7.92
CA ALA A 95 -28.70 49.94 9.19
C ALA A 95 -30.19 50.33 9.14
N ASP A 96 -30.64 50.91 8.02
CA ASP A 96 -32.04 51.29 7.80
C ASP A 96 -32.96 50.06 7.61
N HIS A 97 -32.40 48.91 7.20
CA HIS A 97 -33.14 47.68 6.90
C HIS A 97 -32.59 46.43 7.64
N GLY A 98 -32.23 46.59 8.91
CA GLY A 98 -31.55 45.54 9.69
C GLY A 98 -32.29 44.20 9.77
N LEU A 99 -33.62 44.22 9.96
CA LEU A 99 -34.43 42.98 10.03
C LEU A 99 -34.42 42.22 8.69
N ILE A 100 -34.51 42.94 7.56
CA ILE A 100 -34.50 42.34 6.22
C ILE A 100 -33.14 41.70 5.95
N ALA A 101 -32.05 42.38 6.32
CA ALA A 101 -30.69 41.85 6.17
C ALA A 101 -30.49 40.55 6.98
N ILE A 102 -30.99 40.49 8.22
CA ILE A 102 -30.91 39.28 9.06
C ILE A 102 -31.66 38.12 8.41
N ILE A 103 -32.89 38.35 7.93
CA ILE A 103 -33.70 37.32 7.25
C ILE A 103 -32.97 36.79 6.02
N ILE A 104 -32.39 37.66 5.19
CA ILE A 104 -31.64 37.26 4.00
C ILE A 104 -30.43 36.39 4.37
N CYS A 105 -29.63 36.81 5.37
CA CYS A 105 -28.49 36.03 5.83
C CYS A 105 -28.89 34.64 6.36
N ILE A 106 -30.01 34.56 7.08
CA ILE A 106 -30.56 33.30 7.57
C ILE A 106 -31.00 32.41 6.41
N LEU A 107 -31.71 32.96 5.41
CA LEU A 107 -32.15 32.20 4.23
C LEU A 107 -30.96 31.63 3.45
N ILE A 108 -29.90 32.41 3.24
CA ILE A 108 -28.67 31.95 2.57
C ILE A 108 -27.98 30.86 3.40
N SER A 109 -27.95 31.02 4.73
CA SER A 109 -27.35 30.03 5.63
C SER A 109 -28.13 28.71 5.64
N ILE A 110 -29.47 28.76 5.62
CA ILE A 110 -30.35 27.59 5.50
C ILE A 110 -30.15 26.90 4.15
N LEU A 111 -30.00 27.67 3.06
CA LEU A 111 -29.70 27.11 1.74
C LEU A 111 -28.35 26.37 1.74
N GLY A 112 -27.32 26.97 2.35
CA GLY A 112 -26.01 26.32 2.52
C GLY A 112 -26.10 25.05 3.35
N LEU A 113 -26.84 25.08 4.45
CA LEU A 113 -27.06 23.91 5.31
C LEU A 113 -27.79 22.80 4.54
N TYR A 114 -28.80 23.13 3.75
CA TYR A 114 -29.53 22.16 2.92
C TYR A 114 -28.60 21.43 1.94
N ILE A 115 -27.68 22.14 1.29
CA ILE A 115 -26.69 21.54 0.39
C ILE A 115 -25.75 20.60 1.13
N VAL A 116 -25.25 21.01 2.31
CA VAL A 116 -24.37 20.18 3.14
C VAL A 116 -25.07 18.90 3.57
N LEU A 117 -26.32 18.99 4.02
CA LEU A 117 -27.11 17.82 4.43
C LEU A 117 -27.40 16.86 3.28
N ASN A 118 -27.50 17.37 2.05
CA ASN A 118 -27.73 16.54 0.86
C ASN A 118 -26.43 16.05 0.20
N THR A 119 -25.27 16.49 0.68
CA THR A 119 -23.97 16.07 0.14
C THR A 119 -23.64 14.68 0.66
N LYS A 120 -23.65 13.68 -0.21
CA LYS A 120 -23.28 12.31 0.13
C LYS A 120 -21.78 12.22 0.45
N GLN A 121 -21.44 11.61 1.58
CA GLN A 121 -20.06 11.28 1.91
C GLN A 121 -19.57 10.16 0.99
N GLN A 122 -18.47 10.38 0.28
CA GLN A 122 -17.78 9.35 -0.50
C GLN A 122 -16.58 8.84 0.30
N ASN A 123 -16.51 7.54 0.51
CA ASN A 123 -15.38 6.89 1.18
C ASN A 123 -14.60 6.04 0.15
N ASP A 124 -13.99 6.72 -0.82
CA ASP A 124 -13.16 6.07 -1.83
C ASP A 124 -11.68 6.41 -1.57
N ILE A 125 -10.86 5.37 -1.45
CA ILE A 125 -9.41 5.47 -1.31
C ILE A 125 -8.75 6.16 -2.50
N THR A 126 -9.39 6.20 -3.67
CA THR A 126 -8.85 6.91 -4.83
C THR A 126 -8.75 8.42 -4.63
N GLY A 127 -9.42 8.96 -3.59
CA GLY A 127 -9.36 10.37 -3.21
C GLY A 127 -7.96 10.90 -2.90
N TYR A 128 -7.00 10.02 -2.58
CA TYR A 128 -5.60 10.40 -2.32
C TYR A 128 -4.75 10.56 -3.58
N SER A 129 -5.28 10.21 -4.76
CA SER A 129 -4.62 10.43 -6.05
C SER A 129 -5.09 11.75 -6.68
N PRO A 130 -4.20 12.59 -7.25
CA PRO A 130 -4.61 13.86 -7.83
C PRO A 130 -5.50 13.67 -9.06
N TYR A 131 -6.40 14.62 -9.29
CA TYR A 131 -7.23 14.67 -10.50
C TYR A 131 -6.33 14.80 -11.74
N GLY A 132 -6.47 13.89 -12.71
CA GLY A 132 -5.65 13.85 -13.92
C GLY A 132 -4.36 13.02 -13.83
N ALA A 133 -4.07 12.35 -12.71
CA ALA A 133 -2.95 11.40 -12.66
C ALA A 133 -3.09 10.29 -13.71
N ARG A 134 -1.97 9.97 -14.38
CA ARG A 134 -1.87 8.84 -15.31
C ARG A 134 -2.32 7.52 -14.67
N ALA A 135 -1.96 7.28 -13.41
CA ALA A 135 -2.39 6.10 -12.66
C ALA A 135 -3.91 5.94 -12.62
N ARG A 136 -4.70 7.03 -12.57
CA ARG A 136 -6.16 6.94 -12.61
C ARG A 136 -6.66 6.47 -13.97
N THR A 137 -6.06 6.95 -15.07
CA THR A 137 -6.43 6.49 -16.41
C THR A 137 -6.08 5.02 -16.61
N GLU A 138 -4.91 4.58 -16.17
CA GLU A 138 -4.49 3.17 -16.26
C GLU A 138 -5.38 2.28 -15.40
N TYR A 139 -5.69 2.69 -14.16
CA TYR A 139 -6.60 1.97 -13.28
C TYR A 139 -8.02 1.86 -13.86
N SER A 140 -8.53 2.93 -14.47
CA SER A 140 -9.86 2.89 -15.12
C SER A 140 -9.90 1.92 -16.31
N ARG A 141 -8.84 1.86 -17.12
CA ARG A 141 -8.72 0.88 -18.21
C ARG A 141 -8.59 -0.53 -17.67
N TYR A 142 -7.76 -0.73 -16.65
CA TYR A 142 -7.63 -2.02 -15.98
C TYR A 142 -8.98 -2.53 -15.47
N GLN A 143 -9.78 -1.66 -14.82
CA GLN A 143 -11.13 -2.03 -14.39
C GLN A 143 -12.07 -2.36 -15.56
N GLU A 144 -12.00 -1.62 -16.67
CA GLU A 144 -12.81 -1.90 -17.85
C GLU A 144 -12.57 -3.32 -18.41
N PHE A 145 -11.31 -3.79 -18.37
CA PHE A 145 -10.95 -5.13 -18.83
C PHE A 145 -11.19 -6.23 -17.79
N PHE A 146 -10.89 -5.98 -16.51
CA PHE A 146 -10.83 -7.02 -15.48
C PHE A 146 -11.94 -6.95 -14.42
N SER A 147 -12.71 -5.86 -14.36
CA SER A 147 -13.74 -5.62 -13.34
C SER A 147 -15.17 -5.76 -13.88
N HIS A 148 -15.43 -6.76 -14.73
CA HIS A 148 -16.80 -7.09 -15.15
C HIS A 148 -17.75 -7.27 -13.95
N ASP A 149 -17.23 -7.87 -12.87
CA ASP A 149 -17.96 -8.13 -11.63
C ASP A 149 -17.60 -7.15 -10.49
N GLY A 150 -16.97 -6.03 -10.82
CA GLY A 150 -16.45 -5.03 -9.87
C GLY A 150 -15.00 -5.26 -9.44
N PRO A 151 -14.44 -4.35 -8.61
CA PRO A 151 -13.09 -4.49 -8.09
C PRO A 151 -13.03 -5.69 -7.14
N GLY A 152 -12.12 -6.63 -7.42
CA GLY A 152 -11.89 -7.78 -6.55
C GLY A 152 -11.41 -7.34 -5.16
N ILE A 153 -12.03 -7.91 -4.12
CA ILE A 153 -11.56 -7.76 -2.74
C ILE A 153 -10.73 -8.99 -2.40
N THR A 154 -9.47 -8.78 -2.02
CA THR A 154 -8.58 -9.86 -1.60
C THR A 154 -8.38 -9.81 -0.09
N VAL A 155 -8.58 -10.94 0.57
CA VAL A 155 -8.36 -11.12 2.01
C VAL A 155 -7.17 -12.05 2.21
N TYR A 156 -6.24 -11.66 3.07
CA TYR A 156 -5.06 -12.45 3.39
C TYR A 156 -5.14 -12.95 4.82
N ILE A 157 -4.85 -14.24 5.02
CA ILE A 157 -4.65 -14.86 6.33
C ILE A 157 -3.20 -15.29 6.38
N PHE A 158 -2.42 -14.63 7.24
CA PHE A 158 -1.03 -15.00 7.50
C PHE A 158 -0.97 -15.90 8.73
N ILE A 159 -0.26 -17.02 8.63
CA ILE A 159 -0.17 -18.03 9.68
C ILE A 159 1.29 -18.15 10.11
N LEU A 160 1.51 -18.07 11.41
CA LEU A 160 2.82 -18.17 12.05
C LEU A 160 2.77 -19.23 13.14
N ALA A 161 3.90 -19.88 13.41
CA ALA A 161 3.97 -20.89 14.45
C ALA A 161 3.95 -20.21 15.82
N ASN A 162 3.09 -20.69 16.73
CA ASN A 162 2.93 -20.11 18.06
C ASN A 162 4.21 -20.16 18.92
N ASP A 163 5.09 -21.11 18.63
CA ASP A 163 6.37 -21.28 19.33
C ASP A 163 7.52 -20.49 18.68
N GLY A 164 7.23 -19.65 17.67
CA GLY A 164 8.23 -18.88 16.93
C GLY A 164 9.14 -19.75 16.05
N GLY A 165 8.86 -21.04 15.91
CA GLY A 165 9.61 -21.96 15.08
C GLY A 165 9.12 -22.00 13.63
N ASN A 166 9.50 -23.04 12.91
CA ASN A 166 9.17 -23.21 11.50
C ASN A 166 7.74 -23.78 11.29
N MET A 167 7.03 -23.24 10.29
CA MET A 167 5.71 -23.68 9.86
C MET A 167 5.68 -25.04 9.15
N LEU A 168 6.81 -25.54 8.65
CA LEU A 168 6.92 -26.80 7.90
C LEU A 168 6.76 -28.09 8.74
N ARG A 169 6.55 -27.98 10.05
CA ARG A 169 6.31 -29.17 10.90
C ARG A 169 4.90 -29.70 10.67
N GLU A 170 4.74 -31.01 10.75
CA GLU A 170 3.47 -31.70 10.45
C GLU A 170 2.27 -31.10 11.19
N LYS A 171 2.42 -30.83 12.50
CA LYS A 171 1.36 -30.25 13.33
C LYS A 171 0.83 -28.93 12.73
N TYR A 172 1.72 -27.98 12.45
CA TYR A 172 1.34 -26.66 11.94
C TYR A 172 0.87 -26.70 10.49
N LEU A 173 1.43 -27.58 9.66
CA LEU A 173 0.93 -27.80 8.29
C LEU A 173 -0.49 -28.36 8.30
N ASN A 174 -0.80 -29.32 9.18
CA ASN A 174 -2.14 -29.86 9.33
C ASN A 174 -3.14 -28.78 9.78
N GLU A 175 -2.80 -28.02 10.82
CA GLU A 175 -3.60 -26.88 11.30
C GLU A 175 -3.82 -25.83 10.20
N THR A 176 -2.80 -25.57 9.36
CA THR A 176 -2.89 -24.65 8.22
C THR A 176 -3.93 -25.11 7.19
N ILE A 177 -3.97 -26.41 6.87
CA ILE A 177 -4.96 -26.98 5.95
C ILE A 177 -6.36 -26.96 6.55
N GLU A 178 -6.49 -27.18 7.87
CA GLU A 178 -7.77 -27.07 8.58
C GLU A 178 -8.33 -25.64 8.49
N ILE A 179 -7.50 -24.63 8.77
CA ILE A 179 -7.86 -23.21 8.63
C ILE A 179 -8.26 -22.90 7.19
N LEU A 180 -7.51 -23.41 6.20
CA LEU A 180 -7.83 -23.21 4.79
C LEU A 180 -9.18 -23.82 4.40
N ASN A 181 -9.52 -25.00 4.92
CA ASN A 181 -10.85 -25.62 4.72
C ASN A 181 -11.94 -24.76 5.34
N LEU A 182 -11.75 -24.35 6.60
CA LEU A 182 -12.71 -23.52 7.32
C LEU A 182 -12.98 -22.20 6.58
N ALA A 183 -11.92 -21.54 6.10
CA ALA A 183 -12.02 -20.29 5.35
C ALA A 183 -12.77 -20.46 4.02
N ASN A 184 -12.64 -21.62 3.36
CA ASN A 184 -13.25 -21.88 2.07
C ASN A 184 -14.74 -22.31 2.16
N GLU A 185 -15.09 -23.08 3.19
CA GLU A 185 -16.38 -23.75 3.30
C GLU A 185 -17.30 -23.14 4.35
N ASN A 186 -16.77 -22.76 5.52
CA ASN A 186 -17.58 -22.36 6.67
C ASN A 186 -17.77 -20.85 6.79
N VAL A 187 -16.88 -20.07 6.18
CA VAL A 187 -17.07 -18.61 6.08
C VAL A 187 -18.14 -18.34 5.05
N THR A 188 -19.32 -17.94 5.55
CA THR A 188 -20.49 -17.64 4.73
C THR A 188 -20.83 -16.16 4.77
N LEU A 189 -21.18 -15.63 3.60
CA LEU A 189 -21.72 -14.28 3.46
C LEU A 189 -23.19 -14.39 3.08
N GLU A 190 -24.00 -13.52 3.66
CA GLU A 190 -25.42 -13.42 3.35
C GLU A 190 -25.61 -12.49 2.15
N GLU A 191 -26.20 -13.02 1.09
CA GLU A 191 -26.55 -12.26 -0.10
C GLU A 191 -27.81 -11.40 0.17
N ILE A 192 -27.95 -10.31 -0.59
CA ILE A 192 -29.14 -9.45 -0.59
C ILE A 192 -30.31 -10.30 -1.13
N GLY A 193 -31.01 -10.98 -0.24
CA GLY A 193 -31.98 -12.04 -0.57
C GLY A 193 -32.07 -13.17 0.48
N GLY A 194 -31.20 -13.16 1.50
CA GLY A 194 -31.25 -14.08 2.65
C GLY A 194 -30.57 -15.42 2.43
N ASN A 195 -29.99 -15.65 1.25
CA ASN A 195 -29.23 -16.87 0.95
C ASN A 195 -27.80 -16.73 1.48
N LYS A 196 -27.37 -17.69 2.30
CA LYS A 196 -25.99 -17.78 2.77
C LYS A 196 -25.15 -18.54 1.75
N LYS A 197 -24.08 -17.91 1.25
CA LYS A 197 -23.12 -18.52 0.32
C LYS A 197 -21.75 -18.62 0.98
N SER A 198 -21.09 -19.77 0.86
CA SER A 198 -19.70 -19.94 1.33
C SER A 198 -18.72 -19.26 0.38
N PHE A 199 -17.47 -19.06 0.81
CA PHE A 199 -16.41 -18.48 -0.03
C PHE A 199 -16.28 -19.21 -1.37
N SER A 200 -16.28 -20.54 -1.37
CA SER A 200 -16.23 -21.34 -2.60
C SER A 200 -17.39 -21.08 -3.58
N GLN A 201 -18.54 -20.59 -3.09
CA GLN A 201 -19.75 -20.36 -3.89
C GLN A 201 -19.86 -18.92 -4.42
N PHE A 202 -19.43 -17.92 -3.65
CA PHE A 202 -19.47 -16.53 -4.10
C PHE A 202 -18.17 -16.08 -4.79
N CYS A 203 -17.07 -16.80 -4.58
CA CYS A 203 -15.81 -16.52 -5.25
C CYS A 203 -15.94 -16.75 -6.76
N ARG A 204 -15.43 -15.79 -7.56
CA ARG A 204 -15.46 -15.84 -9.03
C ARG A 204 -14.10 -16.11 -9.63
N SER A 205 -13.08 -15.42 -9.15
CA SER A 205 -11.72 -15.48 -9.69
C SER A 205 -10.73 -15.94 -8.63
N PHE A 206 -9.77 -16.77 -9.04
CA PHE A 206 -8.68 -17.25 -8.19
C PHE A 206 -9.11 -18.00 -6.90
N CYS A 207 -10.27 -18.65 -6.92
CA CYS A 207 -10.81 -19.38 -5.75
C CYS A 207 -9.91 -20.55 -5.30
N LYS A 208 -9.08 -21.04 -6.21
CA LYS A 208 -8.12 -22.14 -6.01
C LYS A 208 -6.68 -21.67 -5.89
N ILE A 209 -6.45 -20.39 -5.55
CA ILE A 209 -5.10 -19.82 -5.44
C ILE A 209 -4.24 -20.54 -4.40
N ASN A 210 -4.86 -21.14 -3.38
CA ASN A 210 -4.16 -21.85 -2.30
C ASN A 210 -3.97 -23.37 -2.56
N GLU A 211 -4.35 -23.88 -3.72
CA GLU A 211 -4.12 -25.31 -4.07
C GLU A 211 -2.64 -25.74 -4.00
N PRO A 212 -1.65 -24.92 -4.36
CA PRO A 212 -0.23 -25.27 -4.16
C PRO A 212 0.12 -25.66 -2.71
N VAL A 213 -0.53 -25.05 -1.71
CA VAL A 213 -0.33 -25.38 -0.28
C VAL A 213 -0.88 -26.78 0.02
N ARG A 214 -2.07 -27.10 -0.49
CA ARG A 214 -2.67 -28.45 -0.36
C ARG A 214 -1.81 -29.50 -1.05
N ALA A 215 -1.34 -29.21 -2.26
CA ALA A 215 -0.47 -30.10 -3.02
C ALA A 215 0.82 -30.38 -2.24
N PHE A 216 1.46 -29.33 -1.71
CA PHE A 216 2.65 -29.48 -0.86
C PHE A 216 2.37 -30.34 0.38
N TYR A 217 1.30 -30.07 1.12
CA TYR A 217 0.93 -30.83 2.31
C TYR A 217 0.69 -32.32 1.99
N ASN A 218 -0.04 -32.62 0.92
CA ASN A 218 -0.31 -33.99 0.51
C ASN A 218 0.98 -34.71 0.11
N GLY A 219 1.86 -34.06 -0.64
CA GLY A 219 3.18 -34.59 -0.96
C GLY A 219 4.03 -34.83 0.29
N PHE A 220 3.98 -33.91 1.26
CA PHE A 220 4.69 -34.01 2.53
C PHE A 220 4.21 -35.19 3.36
N LYS A 221 2.89 -35.36 3.52
CA LYS A 221 2.26 -36.51 4.20
C LYS A 221 2.68 -37.84 3.57
N LEU A 222 2.63 -37.95 2.24
CA LEU A 222 3.02 -39.17 1.52
C LEU A 222 4.50 -39.52 1.72
N GLN A 223 5.38 -38.52 1.72
CA GLN A 223 6.79 -38.76 2.00
C GLN A 223 7.00 -39.18 3.47
N LEU A 224 6.33 -38.52 4.41
CA LEU A 224 6.43 -38.82 5.83
C LEU A 224 5.95 -40.24 6.16
N GLU A 225 4.83 -40.67 5.56
CA GLU A 225 4.30 -42.02 5.71
C GLU A 225 5.22 -43.09 5.09
N SER A 226 5.78 -42.81 3.91
CA SER A 226 6.76 -43.72 3.29
C SER A 226 7.97 -43.93 4.20
N LEU A 227 8.45 -42.86 4.84
CA LEU A 227 9.60 -42.90 5.73
C LEU A 227 9.30 -43.59 7.06
N SER A 228 8.10 -43.38 7.63
CA SER A 228 7.70 -44.07 8.87
C SER A 228 7.59 -45.58 8.67
N LEU A 229 7.31 -46.03 7.45
CA LEU A 229 7.33 -47.44 7.04
C LEU A 229 8.74 -47.97 6.70
N GLY A 230 9.79 -47.17 6.84
CA GLY A 230 11.18 -47.54 6.49
C GLY A 230 11.47 -47.57 4.99
N ASN A 231 10.56 -47.07 4.16
CA ASN A 231 10.77 -46.99 2.71
C ASN A 231 11.48 -45.69 2.33
N LYS A 232 12.22 -45.72 1.22
CA LYS A 232 12.88 -44.53 0.67
C LYS A 232 11.84 -43.49 0.19
N PRO A 233 12.15 -42.19 0.22
CA PRO A 233 11.29 -41.15 -0.33
C PRO A 233 10.92 -41.43 -1.79
N ASN A 234 9.67 -41.16 -2.15
CA ASN A 234 9.20 -41.32 -3.53
C ASN A 234 9.88 -40.28 -4.45
N SER A 235 10.70 -40.75 -5.40
CA SER A 235 11.42 -39.90 -6.36
C SER A 235 10.51 -39.08 -7.29
N ARG A 236 9.22 -39.43 -7.40
CA ARG A 236 8.22 -38.67 -8.17
C ARG A 236 7.62 -37.50 -7.39
N ILE A 237 7.96 -37.35 -6.12
CA ILE A 237 7.54 -36.25 -5.25
C ILE A 237 8.79 -35.47 -4.86
N ASN A 238 8.88 -34.23 -5.31
CA ASN A 238 9.99 -33.33 -5.03
C ASN A 238 9.46 -32.03 -4.43
N LEU A 239 9.67 -31.84 -3.13
CA LEU A 239 9.10 -30.73 -2.36
C LEU A 239 10.12 -29.60 -2.16
N ASN A 240 10.59 -29.04 -3.28
CA ASN A 240 11.59 -27.96 -3.26
C ASN A 240 10.94 -26.57 -3.33
N TYR A 241 11.67 -25.57 -2.86
CA TYR A 241 11.35 -24.16 -3.07
C TYR A 241 12.33 -23.56 -4.10
N PRO A 242 11.89 -22.71 -5.06
CA PRO A 242 10.56 -22.09 -5.20
C PRO A 242 9.50 -22.94 -5.90
N MET A 243 9.92 -23.98 -6.61
CA MET A 243 9.07 -24.85 -7.41
C MET A 243 9.11 -26.26 -6.86
N SER A 244 7.93 -26.80 -6.50
CA SER A 244 7.74 -28.19 -6.11
C SER A 244 7.14 -28.99 -7.26
N GLN A 245 7.35 -30.30 -7.28
CA GLN A 245 6.86 -31.20 -8.30
C GLN A 245 6.24 -32.45 -7.69
N ILE A 246 5.04 -32.81 -8.14
CA ILE A 246 4.36 -34.05 -7.73
C ILE A 246 3.87 -34.77 -8.99
N LEU A 247 4.30 -36.02 -9.15
CA LEU A 247 3.90 -36.88 -10.28
C LEU A 247 4.15 -36.24 -11.65
N GLY A 248 5.25 -35.50 -11.79
CA GLY A 248 5.60 -34.81 -13.02
C GLY A 248 5.03 -33.39 -13.15
N HIS A 249 4.04 -33.00 -12.35
CA HIS A 249 3.43 -31.67 -12.38
C HIS A 249 4.14 -30.70 -11.42
N SER A 250 4.64 -29.59 -11.95
CA SER A 250 5.31 -28.54 -11.18
C SER A 250 4.35 -27.42 -10.75
N PHE A 251 4.52 -26.91 -9.53
CA PHE A 251 3.76 -25.77 -9.00
C PHE A 251 4.66 -24.84 -8.17
N THR A 252 4.30 -23.56 -8.12
CA THR A 252 5.04 -22.54 -7.37
C THR A 252 4.55 -22.43 -5.94
N LEU A 253 5.48 -22.34 -4.99
CA LEU A 253 5.21 -22.09 -3.58
C LEU A 253 5.39 -20.61 -3.18
N GLN A 254 5.90 -19.78 -4.10
CA GLN A 254 6.36 -18.42 -3.79
C GLN A 254 5.25 -17.49 -3.27
N GLN A 255 4.00 -17.76 -3.64
CA GLN A 255 2.85 -16.94 -3.24
C GLN A 255 2.33 -17.28 -1.84
N SER A 256 2.75 -18.40 -1.25
CA SER A 256 2.20 -18.90 0.01
C SER A 256 3.25 -19.13 1.10
N PHE A 257 4.53 -19.32 0.74
CA PHE A 257 5.61 -19.58 1.69
C PHE A 257 6.51 -18.35 1.79
N PHE A 258 6.57 -17.77 2.99
CA PHE A 258 7.31 -16.53 3.28
C PHE A 258 8.45 -16.80 4.28
N GLY A 259 9.50 -15.98 4.23
CA GLY A 259 10.61 -16.06 5.20
C GLY A 259 11.42 -17.35 5.14
N ILE A 260 11.58 -17.95 3.96
CA ILE A 260 12.24 -19.24 3.79
C ILE A 260 13.76 -19.07 3.90
N GLU A 261 14.33 -19.76 4.87
CA GLU A 261 15.78 -19.90 5.01
C GLU A 261 16.25 -21.15 4.29
N ARG A 262 17.33 -21.02 3.52
CA ARG A 262 17.99 -22.14 2.85
C ARG A 262 19.23 -22.51 3.64
N TYR A 263 19.38 -23.78 3.95
CA TYR A 263 20.65 -24.27 4.47
C TYR A 263 21.66 -24.34 3.32
N ASN A 264 22.84 -23.73 3.51
CA ASN A 264 23.97 -23.90 2.60
C ASN A 264 24.61 -25.26 2.91
N ASN A 265 24.56 -26.18 1.96
CA ASN A 265 25.24 -27.47 2.02
C ASN A 265 26.76 -27.30 1.88
N THR A 266 27.44 -26.73 2.87
CA THR A 266 28.90 -26.80 2.95
C THR A 266 29.41 -27.65 4.10
N ASN A 267 28.58 -27.97 5.10
CA ASN A 267 28.94 -28.89 6.19
C ASN A 267 27.75 -29.82 6.47
N GLU A 268 27.79 -31.03 5.94
CA GLU A 268 26.77 -32.07 6.17
C GLU A 268 26.78 -32.66 7.60
N GLU A 269 27.57 -32.14 8.54
CA GLU A 269 27.80 -32.78 9.85
C GLU A 269 27.31 -32.03 11.10
N ILE A 270 26.61 -30.89 11.00
CA ILE A 270 26.04 -30.25 12.20
C ILE A 270 24.57 -29.97 12.00
N ILE A 271 23.77 -31.03 12.12
CA ILE A 271 22.33 -30.95 12.27
C ILE A 271 22.01 -31.29 13.72
N ASP A 272 21.77 -30.24 14.49
CA ASP A 272 21.47 -30.27 15.91
C ASP A 272 20.17 -31.06 16.17
N LYS A 273 20.26 -32.14 16.93
CA LYS A 273 19.22 -33.17 17.11
C LYS A 273 17.92 -32.67 17.75
N ASN A 274 17.88 -31.43 18.26
CA ASN A 274 16.76 -30.94 19.05
C ASN A 274 15.89 -29.87 18.38
N ASN A 275 16.31 -29.32 17.24
CA ASN A 275 15.53 -28.30 16.54
C ASN A 275 15.47 -28.61 15.04
N PHE A 276 14.29 -29.05 14.61
CA PHE A 276 13.88 -29.26 13.22
C PHE A 276 14.19 -30.64 12.60
N ASN A 277 13.36 -31.62 12.96
CA ASN A 277 13.26 -32.96 12.37
C ASN A 277 12.63 -32.94 10.96
N LEU A 278 13.35 -32.39 9.98
CA LEU A 278 13.07 -32.57 8.53
C LEU A 278 14.35 -32.82 7.71
N THR A 279 15.50 -32.91 8.40
CA THR A 279 16.80 -33.29 7.84
C THR A 279 17.07 -34.80 7.94
N GLN A 280 16.32 -35.54 8.76
CA GLN A 280 16.33 -37.02 8.77
C GLN A 280 15.78 -37.64 7.47
N VAL A 281 15.18 -36.84 6.58
CA VAL A 281 14.59 -37.32 5.31
C VAL A 281 15.61 -37.39 4.16
N LEU A 282 16.80 -36.78 4.28
CA LEU A 282 17.72 -36.70 3.13
C LEU A 282 19.16 -37.15 3.34
N LEU A 283 19.65 -37.44 4.54
CA LEU A 283 20.97 -38.07 4.71
C LEU A 283 20.99 -38.98 5.94
N ASN A 284 20.60 -40.25 5.77
CA ASN A 284 21.23 -41.42 6.40
C ASN A 284 20.51 -42.70 5.94
N ILE A 285 20.86 -43.12 4.73
CA ILE A 285 20.89 -44.52 4.36
C ILE A 285 22.21 -45.07 4.93
N ASN A 286 22.11 -46.12 5.76
CA ASN A 286 23.14 -47.10 6.11
C ASN A 286 24.33 -46.64 6.96
N GLU A 287 24.32 -46.93 8.27
CA GLU A 287 25.53 -47.47 8.96
C GLU A 287 25.32 -48.09 10.36
N GLU A 288 24.15 -48.62 10.75
CA GLU A 288 24.03 -49.30 12.06
C GLU A 288 23.21 -50.60 12.03
N GLU A 289 23.59 -51.57 11.19
CA GLU A 289 23.17 -52.98 11.39
C GLU A 289 24.29 -54.05 11.30
N GLU A 290 25.59 -53.71 11.18
CA GLU A 290 26.66 -54.73 11.13
C GLU A 290 27.62 -54.84 12.34
N GLU A 291 27.53 -54.00 13.38
CA GLU A 291 28.52 -54.06 14.49
C GLU A 291 27.96 -54.30 15.90
N LYS A 292 26.88 -55.09 16.03
CA LYS A 292 26.49 -55.71 17.33
C LYS A 292 26.29 -57.23 17.29
N LYS A 293 26.90 -57.92 16.30
CA LYS A 293 27.03 -59.39 16.28
C LYS A 293 28.47 -59.91 16.32
N LYS A 294 29.44 -59.05 16.56
CA LYS A 294 30.81 -59.44 16.94
C LYS A 294 31.18 -58.65 18.19
N ILE A 295 31.59 -59.35 19.25
CA ILE A 295 32.03 -58.84 20.56
C ILE A 295 30.90 -58.59 21.58
N ASN A 296 30.16 -59.64 21.92
CA ASN A 296 30.05 -60.25 23.26
C ASN A 296 28.93 -61.29 23.28
#